data_AF-A0A372G7Q7-F1
#
_entry.id   AF-A0A372G7Q7-F1
#
_cell.length_a   1.000
_cell.length_b   1.000
_cell.length_c   1.000
_cell.angle_alpha   90.00
_cell.angle_beta   90.00
_cell.angle_gamma   90.00
#
_symmetry.space_group_name_H-M   'P 1'
#
loop_
_entity.id
_entity.type
_entity.pdbx_description
1 polymer ?
#
loop_
_entity_poly.entity_id
_entity_poly.type
_entity_poly.pdbx_seq_one_letter_code
_entity_poly.pdbx_strand_id
1 'polypeptide(L)'
;MPDRRTPDQPSPGVGRARRLLGSRLAMRLLSAGLVAGAVTTPASQAAVVPQGTPVVNAGNTFVIRDARIFDGQRWIERGSGHVVRGRIASVGRAVVPRGTPVYDGRGKTVMPGLADAHVHTDDEGRRDALRFGVTTQLDMFSDVDGLAQLPAAKRLRRSLKRTDLADLWSVGIGVTVPGGYPIALEIPRLTPGTNPGRFVADRIREGSDYIKIVVEDGSINRPLPTLTPQQVQAVVTTAHERRRLAVAHAEAIRSAKIAMDAGADGLVHVFRDTEVDTALVSEIRDRGTFVVATLAVFDCGLGANDLLADERVATYLSEAQIATLKSRNPGCQRNPDWHRIAMENVRRLHAAGVPILTGTDTPLAGTAHGVSVLAEVERFTSAGMTAQQALATANRSRAGFSSRVDSRRAPQH
;
A
#
# COMPACT_ATOMS: atom_id res chain seq x y z
N MET A 1 53.38 27.98 -49.07
CA MET A 1 54.60 27.37 -49.65
C MET A 1 55.37 26.67 -48.54
N PRO A 2 55.96 25.49 -48.79
CA PRO A 2 55.30 24.25 -48.39
C PRO A 2 56.20 23.23 -47.67
N ASP A 3 55.55 22.14 -47.25
CA ASP A 3 55.97 20.72 -47.27
C ASP A 3 57.12 20.24 -46.36
N ARG A 4 56.84 19.21 -45.55
CA ARG A 4 57.29 17.82 -45.82
C ARG A 4 56.58 16.77 -44.96
N ARG A 5 55.61 16.11 -45.60
CA ARG A 5 55.31 14.64 -45.71
C ARG A 5 56.17 13.64 -44.88
N THR A 6 55.59 12.84 -43.95
CA THR A 6 54.96 11.47 -44.05
C THR A 6 55.98 10.30 -44.12
N PRO A 7 55.72 9.04 -43.61
CA PRO A 7 54.46 8.28 -43.85
C PRO A 7 53.98 7.18 -42.84
N ASP A 8 52.69 6.81 -43.02
CA ASP A 8 52.04 5.47 -43.04
C ASP A 8 52.31 4.42 -41.93
N GLN A 9 51.40 3.58 -41.40
CA GLN A 9 50.04 3.02 -41.67
C GLN A 9 49.68 2.15 -40.40
N PRO A 10 48.60 1.33 -40.33
CA PRO A 10 47.19 1.52 -40.62
C PRO A 10 46.23 1.06 -39.47
N SER A 11 44.95 1.40 -39.62
CA SER A 11 43.79 0.97 -38.81
C SER A 11 43.48 -0.52 -38.90
N PRO A 12 42.61 -1.04 -38.01
CA PRO A 12 41.32 -1.52 -38.53
C PRO A 12 40.09 -1.29 -37.62
N GLY A 13 38.97 -0.97 -38.28
CA GLY A 13 37.74 -1.76 -38.12
C GLY A 13 36.80 -1.46 -36.96
N VAL A 14 35.88 -0.52 -37.16
CA VAL A 14 34.65 -0.40 -36.35
C VAL A 14 33.68 -1.53 -36.75
N GLY A 15 33.63 -2.57 -35.92
CA GLY A 15 32.68 -3.68 -36.02
C GLY A 15 31.30 -3.28 -35.49
N ARG A 16 30.29 -3.43 -36.34
CA ARG A 16 28.86 -3.29 -36.01
C ARG A 16 28.47 -4.25 -34.88
N ALA A 17 27.92 -3.71 -33.79
CA ALA A 17 27.31 -4.50 -32.72
C ALA A 17 26.02 -5.17 -33.24
N ARG A 18 26.04 -6.51 -33.31
CA ARG A 18 24.89 -7.36 -33.58
C ARG A 18 23.91 -7.30 -32.41
N ARG A 19 22.65 -6.98 -32.71
CA ARG A 19 21.50 -7.25 -31.83
C ARG A 19 21.38 -8.76 -31.62
N LEU A 20 21.53 -9.21 -30.39
CA LEU A 20 21.14 -10.56 -29.98
C LEU A 20 19.64 -10.54 -29.65
N LEU A 21 18.82 -11.05 -30.57
CA LEU A 21 17.47 -11.49 -30.26
C LEU A 21 17.57 -12.78 -29.43
N GLY A 22 17.20 -12.68 -28.15
CA GLY A 22 16.97 -13.83 -27.28
C GLY A 22 15.68 -14.55 -27.70
N SER A 23 15.83 -15.86 -27.91
CA SER A 23 14.90 -16.83 -28.47
C SER A 23 13.59 -17.00 -27.70
N ARG A 24 12.47 -16.93 -28.44
CA ARG A 24 11.18 -17.51 -28.06
C ARG A 24 11.30 -19.03 -28.08
N LEU A 25 11.12 -19.68 -26.93
CA LEU A 25 10.99 -21.14 -26.87
C LEU A 25 9.52 -21.50 -27.15
N ALA A 26 9.28 -22.04 -28.34
CA ALA A 26 8.04 -22.68 -28.71
C ALA A 26 7.95 -24.05 -28.04
N MET A 27 6.93 -24.27 -27.19
CA MET A 27 6.64 -25.58 -26.63
C MET A 27 5.67 -26.31 -27.58
N ARG A 28 6.15 -27.41 -28.15
CA ARG A 28 5.43 -28.29 -29.06
C ARG A 28 4.36 -29.09 -28.30
N LEU A 29 3.18 -29.13 -28.92
CA LEU A 29 2.07 -30.03 -28.64
C LEU A 29 2.51 -31.50 -28.72
N LEU A 30 2.20 -32.27 -27.68
CA LEU A 30 2.15 -33.72 -27.71
C LEU A 30 0.72 -34.13 -27.35
N SER A 31 -0.04 -34.45 -28.38
CA SER A 31 -1.34 -35.10 -28.35
C SER A 31 -1.18 -36.57 -27.99
N ALA A 32 -1.80 -37.00 -26.90
CA ALA A 32 -2.13 -38.39 -26.63
C ALA A 32 -3.60 -38.44 -26.24
N GLY A 33 -4.41 -39.04 -27.12
CA GLY A 33 -5.82 -39.29 -26.87
C GLY A 33 -6.01 -40.38 -25.83
N LEU A 34 -7.02 -40.23 -24.99
CA LEU A 34 -7.65 -41.35 -24.30
C LEU A 34 -9.16 -41.13 -24.22
N VAL A 35 -9.85 -42.26 -24.37
CA VAL A 35 -11.25 -42.46 -24.73
C VAL A 35 -12.22 -41.99 -23.64
N ALA A 36 -13.30 -41.32 -24.09
CA ALA A 36 -14.42 -40.89 -23.26
C ALA A 36 -15.27 -42.09 -22.81
N GLY A 37 -15.36 -42.30 -21.49
CA GLY A 37 -16.43 -43.07 -20.85
C GLY A 37 -17.42 -42.12 -20.21
N ALA A 38 -18.60 -41.96 -20.81
CA ALA A 38 -19.68 -41.13 -20.28
C ALA A 38 -20.36 -41.86 -19.10
N VAL A 39 -20.13 -41.39 -17.88
CA VAL A 39 -20.97 -41.71 -16.72
C VAL A 39 -21.89 -40.51 -16.50
N THR A 40 -23.16 -40.66 -16.87
CA THR A 40 -24.21 -39.66 -16.65
C THR A 40 -24.59 -39.66 -15.17
N THR A 41 -24.06 -38.70 -14.40
CA THR A 41 -24.62 -38.34 -13.10
C THR A 41 -25.76 -37.34 -13.33
N PRO A 42 -26.92 -37.50 -12.67
CA PRO A 42 -28.02 -36.56 -12.83
C PRO A 42 -27.60 -35.21 -12.24
N ALA A 43 -27.55 -34.19 -13.08
CA ALA A 43 -27.34 -32.82 -12.67
C ALA A 43 -28.47 -32.38 -11.73
N SER A 44 -28.14 -32.22 -10.45
CA SER A 44 -29.02 -31.50 -9.52
C SER A 44 -29.09 -30.06 -10.00
N GLN A 45 -30.23 -29.67 -10.59
CA GLN A 45 -30.52 -28.28 -10.90
C GLN A 45 -30.61 -27.50 -9.59
N ALA A 46 -29.51 -26.85 -9.20
CA ALA A 46 -29.57 -25.80 -8.22
C ALA A 46 -30.54 -24.74 -8.74
N ALA A 47 -31.64 -24.53 -8.03
CA ALA A 47 -32.61 -23.50 -8.35
C ALA A 47 -31.89 -22.15 -8.43
N VAL A 48 -31.83 -21.57 -9.63
CA VAL A 48 -31.38 -20.20 -9.83
C VAL A 48 -32.41 -19.30 -9.14
N VAL A 49 -32.07 -18.83 -7.94
CA VAL A 49 -32.82 -17.75 -7.30
C VAL A 49 -32.71 -16.55 -8.23
N PRO A 50 -33.82 -15.98 -8.75
CA PRO A 50 -33.75 -14.83 -9.63
C PRO A 50 -33.11 -13.68 -8.85
N GLN A 51 -31.89 -13.32 -9.22
CA GLN A 51 -31.27 -12.09 -8.73
C GLN A 51 -32.12 -10.95 -9.29
N GLY A 52 -32.88 -10.29 -8.42
CA GLY A 52 -33.68 -9.12 -8.78
C GLY A 52 -32.82 -8.14 -9.56
N THR A 53 -33.37 -7.60 -10.64
CA THR A 53 -32.70 -6.63 -11.51
C THR A 53 -32.04 -5.55 -10.65
N PRO A 54 -30.71 -5.34 -10.74
CA PRO A 54 -30.08 -4.28 -9.98
C PRO A 54 -30.74 -2.97 -10.38
N VAL A 55 -31.43 -2.32 -9.45
CA VAL A 55 -31.94 -0.96 -9.68
C VAL A 55 -30.70 -0.11 -9.94
N VAL A 56 -30.47 0.23 -11.21
CA VAL A 56 -29.37 1.10 -11.63
C VAL A 56 -29.68 2.48 -11.06
N ASN A 57 -29.05 2.75 -9.92
CA ASN A 57 -29.24 3.99 -9.20
C ASN A 57 -28.44 5.08 -9.88
N ALA A 58 -29.04 5.74 -10.88
CA ALA A 58 -28.40 6.75 -11.72
C ALA A 58 -27.74 7.90 -10.92
N GLY A 59 -28.10 8.07 -9.64
CA GLY A 59 -27.54 9.08 -8.76
C GLY A 59 -26.73 8.55 -7.56
N ASN A 60 -26.31 7.28 -7.51
CA ASN A 60 -25.61 6.70 -6.35
C ASN A 60 -26.29 7.05 -5.00
N THR A 61 -27.63 6.96 -4.93
CA THR A 61 -28.44 7.41 -3.78
C THR A 61 -29.31 6.29 -3.22
N PHE A 62 -28.87 5.61 -2.16
CA PHE A 62 -29.52 4.40 -1.64
C PHE A 62 -29.52 4.34 -0.11
N VAL A 63 -30.31 3.44 0.45
CA VAL A 63 -30.27 3.11 1.88
C VAL A 63 -29.85 1.67 2.08
N ILE A 64 -28.93 1.42 3.01
CA ILE A 64 -28.71 0.09 3.59
C ILE A 64 -29.46 0.07 4.92
N ARG A 65 -30.48 -0.78 5.05
CA ARG A 65 -31.39 -0.79 6.20
C ARG A 65 -31.08 -1.96 7.13
N ASP A 66 -31.21 -1.73 8.44
CA ASP A 66 -31.15 -2.78 9.48
C ASP A 66 -29.84 -3.60 9.51
N ALA A 67 -28.70 -2.97 9.25
CA ALA A 67 -27.38 -3.59 9.37
C ALA A 67 -26.78 -3.38 10.77
N ARG A 68 -25.83 -4.25 11.14
CA ARG A 68 -24.83 -3.91 12.16
C ARG A 68 -23.81 -2.97 11.54
N ILE A 69 -23.53 -1.82 12.15
CA ILE A 69 -22.66 -0.79 11.56
C ILE A 69 -21.45 -0.54 12.45
N PHE A 70 -20.25 -0.62 11.88
CA PHE A 70 -19.05 -0.02 12.44
C PHE A 70 -18.84 1.35 11.79
N ASP A 71 -18.67 2.41 12.57
CA ASP A 71 -18.43 3.77 12.03
C ASP A 71 -16.93 4.11 11.91
N GLY A 72 -16.04 3.16 12.21
CA GLY A 72 -14.60 3.35 12.30
C GLY A 72 -14.10 3.57 13.74
N GLN A 73 -15.01 3.75 14.71
CA GLN A 73 -14.68 3.88 16.12
C GLN A 73 -15.58 3.06 17.03
N ARG A 74 -16.87 2.94 16.74
CA ARG A 74 -17.90 2.33 17.57
C ARG A 74 -18.84 1.46 16.75
N TRP A 75 -19.51 0.54 17.45
CA TRP A 75 -20.55 -0.31 16.89
C TRP A 75 -21.95 0.27 17.13
N ILE A 76 -22.78 0.22 16.10
CA ILE A 76 -24.22 0.41 16.15
C ILE A 76 -24.83 -0.96 15.84
N GLU A 77 -25.37 -1.62 16.86
CA GLU A 77 -25.81 -3.02 16.74
C GLU A 77 -26.94 -3.23 15.73
N ARG A 78 -27.79 -2.21 15.54
CA ARG A 78 -28.78 -2.16 14.47
C ARG A 78 -29.02 -0.73 14.00
N GLY A 79 -28.72 -0.46 12.74
CA GLY A 79 -28.89 0.87 12.15
C GLY A 79 -29.06 0.82 10.64
N SER A 80 -29.26 2.01 10.06
CA SER A 80 -29.38 2.21 8.63
C SER A 80 -28.39 3.29 8.17
N GLY A 81 -27.79 3.09 6.99
CA GLY A 81 -26.95 4.07 6.32
C GLY A 81 -27.68 4.65 5.11
N HIS A 82 -27.79 5.97 5.03
CA HIS A 82 -28.35 6.65 3.86
C HIS A 82 -27.21 7.29 3.07
N VAL A 83 -27.10 6.93 1.80
CA VAL A 83 -26.15 7.49 0.85
C VAL A 83 -26.92 8.38 -0.13
N VAL A 84 -26.46 9.61 -0.33
CA VAL A 84 -26.99 10.56 -1.30
C VAL A 84 -25.84 11.01 -2.20
N ARG A 85 -25.98 10.78 -3.52
CA ARG A 85 -24.98 11.16 -4.52
C ARG A 85 -23.57 10.69 -4.18
N GLY A 86 -23.45 9.44 -3.73
CA GLY A 86 -22.16 8.83 -3.34
C GLY A 86 -21.58 9.32 -2.02
N ARG A 87 -22.32 10.09 -1.21
CA ARG A 87 -21.91 10.53 0.12
C ARG A 87 -22.83 10.00 1.20
N ILE A 88 -22.29 9.69 2.37
CA ILE A 88 -23.08 9.28 3.52
C ILE A 88 -23.80 10.52 4.06
N ALA A 89 -25.14 10.51 4.01
CA ALA A 89 -26.00 11.58 4.50
C ALA A 89 -26.40 11.38 5.97
N SER A 90 -26.58 10.13 6.41
CA SER A 90 -26.90 9.81 7.81
C SER A 90 -26.58 8.34 8.13
N VAL A 91 -26.24 8.05 9.39
CA VAL A 91 -25.99 6.71 9.93
C VAL A 91 -26.82 6.51 11.21
N GLY A 92 -27.33 5.31 11.43
CA GLY A 92 -28.16 4.98 12.60
C GLY A 92 -29.64 5.02 12.26
N ARG A 93 -30.41 5.96 12.81
CA ARG A 93 -31.85 6.08 12.50
C ARG A 93 -32.03 6.94 11.25
N ALA A 94 -31.93 6.34 10.07
CA ALA A 94 -32.14 7.04 8.81
C ALA A 94 -33.64 7.07 8.42
N VAL A 95 -34.18 8.26 8.13
CA VAL A 95 -35.48 8.39 7.45
C VAL A 95 -35.25 8.13 5.98
N VAL A 96 -35.96 7.14 5.41
CA VAL A 96 -35.82 6.75 4.01
C VAL A 96 -36.84 7.52 3.17
N PRO A 97 -36.40 8.43 2.28
CA PRO A 97 -37.32 9.08 1.36
C PRO A 97 -38.05 8.05 0.50
N ARG A 98 -39.33 8.31 0.20
CA ARG A 98 -40.13 7.42 -0.64
C ARG A 98 -39.49 7.30 -2.02
N GLY A 99 -39.31 6.07 -2.50
CA GLY A 99 -38.70 5.79 -3.81
C GLY A 99 -37.18 5.64 -3.81
N THR A 100 -36.49 5.85 -2.67
CA THR A 100 -35.05 5.57 -2.57
C THR A 100 -34.81 4.05 -2.59
N PRO A 101 -33.91 3.52 -3.44
CA PRO A 101 -33.53 2.11 -3.42
C PRO A 101 -33.03 1.67 -2.04
N VAL A 102 -33.56 0.54 -1.54
CA VAL A 102 -33.22 -0.01 -0.22
C VAL A 102 -32.56 -1.37 -0.38
N TYR A 103 -31.40 -1.53 0.24
CA TYR A 103 -30.71 -2.80 0.43
C TYR A 103 -30.97 -3.32 1.85
N ASP A 104 -31.34 -4.59 1.97
CA ASP A 104 -31.53 -5.25 3.26
C ASP A 104 -30.18 -5.65 3.87
N GLY A 105 -29.86 -5.04 5.00
CA GLY A 105 -28.63 -5.25 5.75
C GLY A 105 -28.75 -6.26 6.90
N ARG A 106 -29.93 -6.88 7.12
CA ARG A 106 -30.11 -7.84 8.21
C ARG A 106 -29.12 -9.01 8.08
N GLY A 107 -28.49 -9.37 9.20
CA GLY A 107 -27.45 -10.39 9.25
C GLY A 107 -26.12 -9.99 8.59
N LYS A 108 -25.98 -8.74 8.13
CA LYS A 108 -24.76 -8.20 7.53
C LYS A 108 -24.16 -7.11 8.42
N THR A 109 -22.85 -6.92 8.24
CA THR A 109 -22.12 -5.81 8.84
C THR A 109 -21.74 -4.81 7.75
N VAL A 110 -21.95 -3.52 8.00
CA VAL A 110 -21.48 -2.41 7.18
C VAL A 110 -20.35 -1.71 7.94
N MET A 111 -19.28 -1.38 7.24
CA MET A 111 -18.13 -0.69 7.79
C MET A 111 -17.55 0.26 6.73
N PRO A 112 -16.71 1.24 7.11
CA PRO A 112 -16.00 2.03 6.13
C PRO A 112 -15.09 1.11 5.33
N GLY A 113 -14.88 1.45 4.06
CA GLY A 113 -13.92 0.73 3.23
C GLY A 113 -12.53 0.72 3.89
N LEU A 114 -11.84 -0.40 3.78
CA LEU A 114 -10.50 -0.56 4.32
C LEU A 114 -9.51 0.29 3.52
N ALA A 115 -8.40 0.64 4.16
CA ALA A 115 -7.29 1.34 3.56
C ALA A 115 -5.97 0.62 3.84
N ASP A 116 -5.15 0.49 2.81
CA ASP A 116 -3.78 -0.01 2.91
C ASP A 116 -2.81 1.18 2.85
N ALA A 117 -2.10 1.43 3.95
CA ALA A 117 -1.21 2.58 4.09
C ALA A 117 0.17 2.36 3.46
N HIS A 118 0.49 1.16 2.95
CA HIS A 118 1.77 0.89 2.28
C HIS A 118 1.56 -0.14 1.18
N VAL A 119 1.56 0.32 -0.07
CA VAL A 119 1.60 -0.55 -1.26
C VAL A 119 2.53 0.04 -2.32
N HIS A 120 2.79 -0.76 -3.36
CA HIS A 120 3.37 -0.38 -4.64
C HIS A 120 2.43 -0.89 -5.72
N THR A 121 1.55 -0.05 -6.26
CA THR A 121 0.38 -0.55 -6.99
C THR A 121 0.19 0.08 -8.35
N ASP A 122 -0.53 -0.64 -9.21
CA ASP A 122 -1.03 -0.21 -10.50
C ASP A 122 -2.56 -0.43 -10.56
N ASP A 123 -3.15 -0.30 -11.75
CA ASP A 123 -4.59 -0.48 -11.91
C ASP A 123 -5.07 -1.92 -11.66
N GLU A 124 -4.24 -2.94 -11.91
CA GLU A 124 -4.61 -4.32 -11.59
C GLU A 124 -4.62 -4.55 -10.08
N GLY A 125 -3.56 -4.11 -9.39
CA GLY A 125 -3.48 -4.16 -7.93
C GLY A 125 -4.62 -3.39 -7.24
N ARG A 126 -5.04 -2.24 -7.81
CA ARG A 126 -6.18 -1.46 -7.32
C ARG A 126 -7.53 -2.12 -7.54
N ARG A 127 -7.69 -2.89 -8.62
CA ARG A 127 -8.88 -3.74 -8.87
C ARG A 127 -8.94 -4.89 -7.88
N ASP A 128 -7.81 -5.57 -7.67
CA ASP A 128 -7.68 -6.65 -6.70
C ASP A 128 -7.96 -6.16 -5.28
N ALA A 129 -7.46 -4.97 -4.91
CA ALA A 129 -7.72 -4.33 -3.63
C ALA A 129 -9.22 -4.18 -3.34
N LEU A 130 -9.98 -3.64 -4.31
CA LEU A 130 -11.41 -3.43 -4.15
C LEU A 130 -12.21 -4.72 -3.97
N ARG A 131 -11.79 -5.83 -4.59
CA ARG A 131 -12.44 -7.13 -4.44
C ARG A 131 -12.52 -7.58 -2.97
N PHE A 132 -11.52 -7.18 -2.17
CA PHE A 132 -11.43 -7.48 -0.75
C PHE A 132 -11.85 -6.30 0.16
N GLY A 133 -12.57 -5.31 -0.38
CA GLY A 133 -13.09 -4.17 0.39
C GLY A 133 -12.04 -3.11 0.76
N VAL A 134 -10.84 -3.19 0.18
CA VAL A 134 -9.81 -2.14 0.29
C VAL A 134 -10.10 -1.07 -0.76
N THR A 135 -10.71 0.02 -0.30
CA THR A 135 -11.19 1.12 -1.16
C THR A 135 -10.18 2.24 -1.32
N THR A 136 -9.05 2.17 -0.61
CA THR A 136 -8.04 3.21 -0.54
C THR A 136 -6.66 2.58 -0.39
N GLN A 137 -5.72 3.06 -1.19
CA GLN A 137 -4.33 2.65 -1.14
C GLN A 137 -3.41 3.89 -1.08
N LEU A 138 -2.37 3.78 -0.27
CA LEU A 138 -1.27 4.73 -0.19
C LEU A 138 -0.05 4.07 -0.84
N ASP A 139 0.19 4.44 -2.09
CA ASP A 139 1.37 4.04 -2.82
C ASP A 139 2.61 4.76 -2.27
N MET A 140 3.56 3.96 -1.83
CA MET A 140 4.76 4.41 -1.14
C MET A 140 6.00 4.34 -2.02
N PHE A 141 5.89 3.93 -3.28
CA PHE A 141 6.99 4.07 -4.25
C PHE A 141 6.48 3.72 -5.65
N SER A 142 6.70 4.62 -6.60
CA SER A 142 6.57 4.37 -8.04
C SER A 142 7.94 4.45 -8.70
N ASP A 143 8.16 3.67 -9.76
CA ASP A 143 9.21 3.95 -10.73
C ASP A 143 8.75 5.05 -11.72
N VAL A 144 9.57 5.33 -12.74
CA VAL A 144 9.28 6.39 -13.72
C VAL A 144 8.01 6.08 -14.52
N ASP A 145 7.79 4.82 -14.91
CA ASP A 145 6.63 4.42 -15.68
C ASP A 145 5.35 4.49 -14.82
N GLY A 146 5.45 4.13 -13.54
CA GLY A 146 4.38 4.22 -12.55
C GLY A 146 3.86 5.65 -12.33
N LEU A 147 4.61 6.70 -12.70
CA LEU A 147 4.11 8.07 -12.62
C LEU A 147 2.95 8.35 -13.60
N ALA A 148 2.89 7.63 -14.72
CA ALA A 148 1.90 7.88 -15.78
C ALA A 148 0.44 7.70 -15.31
N GLN A 149 0.19 6.83 -14.33
CA GLN A 149 -1.17 6.60 -13.79
C GLN A 149 -1.66 7.72 -12.85
N LEU A 150 -0.75 8.48 -12.22
CA LEU A 150 -1.12 9.38 -11.11
C LEU A 150 -2.15 10.45 -11.50
N PRO A 151 -2.09 11.11 -12.68
CA PRO A 151 -3.11 12.08 -13.07
C PRO A 151 -4.51 11.46 -13.18
N ALA A 152 -4.63 10.25 -13.73
CA ALA A 152 -5.90 9.55 -13.86
C ALA A 152 -6.43 9.11 -12.48
N ALA A 153 -5.57 8.54 -11.64
CA ALA A 153 -5.93 8.13 -10.28
C ALA A 153 -6.41 9.32 -9.43
N LYS A 154 -5.78 10.49 -9.56
CA LYS A 154 -6.21 11.74 -8.88
C LYS A 154 -7.55 12.25 -9.36
N ARG A 155 -7.83 12.18 -10.67
CA ARG A 155 -9.16 12.54 -11.20
C ARG A 155 -10.23 11.59 -10.68
N LEU A 156 -9.90 10.30 -10.66
CA LEU A 156 -10.81 9.26 -10.18
C LEU A 156 -11.17 9.43 -8.71
N ARG A 157 -10.18 9.59 -7.81
CA ARG A 157 -10.47 9.71 -6.37
C ARG A 157 -11.27 10.96 -5.98
N ARG A 158 -11.23 12.00 -6.82
CA ARG A 158 -12.03 13.23 -6.64
C ARG A 158 -13.44 13.10 -7.19
N SER A 159 -13.66 12.08 -8.04
CA SER A 159 -14.93 11.79 -8.67
C SER A 159 -15.80 10.93 -7.76
N LEU A 160 -17.12 11.12 -7.84
CA LEU A 160 -18.11 10.26 -7.18
C LEU A 160 -18.74 9.26 -8.17
N LYS A 161 -18.18 9.19 -9.39
CA LYS A 161 -18.57 8.19 -10.40
C LYS A 161 -18.20 6.80 -9.91
N ARG A 162 -19.05 5.84 -10.28
CA ARG A 162 -18.76 4.41 -10.06
C ARG A 162 -17.42 4.05 -10.71
N THR A 163 -16.64 3.24 -10.02
CA THR A 163 -15.36 2.71 -10.48
C THR A 163 -15.12 1.32 -9.93
N ASP A 164 -14.21 0.60 -10.59
CA ASP A 164 -13.64 -0.69 -10.24
C ASP A 164 -12.19 -0.55 -9.72
N LEU A 165 -11.71 0.66 -9.45
CA LEU A 165 -10.37 0.91 -8.92
C LEU A 165 -10.40 1.58 -7.54
N ALA A 166 -9.58 1.09 -6.61
CA ALA A 166 -9.38 1.74 -5.31
C ALA A 166 -8.86 3.18 -5.49
N ASP A 167 -9.23 4.07 -4.55
CA ASP A 167 -8.66 5.41 -4.46
C ASP A 167 -7.15 5.31 -4.22
N LEU A 168 -6.36 6.13 -4.90
CA LEU A 168 -4.90 6.12 -4.76
C LEU A 168 -4.39 7.48 -4.30
N TRP A 169 -3.60 7.47 -3.23
CA TRP A 169 -2.63 8.52 -2.91
C TRP A 169 -1.24 7.97 -3.14
N SER A 170 -0.31 8.77 -3.68
CA SER A 170 1.02 8.26 -4.02
C SER A 170 2.12 9.25 -3.64
N VAL A 171 3.28 8.71 -3.25
CA VAL A 171 4.52 9.49 -3.12
C VAL A 171 5.24 9.67 -4.45
N GLY A 172 4.79 9.03 -5.53
CA GLY A 172 5.54 8.93 -6.77
C GLY A 172 6.91 8.32 -6.49
N ILE A 173 7.96 8.98 -6.97
CA ILE A 173 9.33 8.56 -6.71
C ILE A 173 9.76 9.00 -5.31
N GLY A 174 10.13 8.04 -4.44
CA GLY A 174 10.67 8.34 -3.12
C GLY A 174 12.06 8.97 -3.15
N VAL A 175 12.44 9.66 -2.08
CA VAL A 175 13.75 10.30 -1.95
C VAL A 175 14.76 9.29 -1.41
N THR A 176 15.73 8.91 -2.24
CA THR A 176 16.86 8.05 -1.88
C THR A 176 18.15 8.56 -2.54
N VAL A 177 19.30 7.97 -2.20
CA VAL A 177 20.63 8.33 -2.70
C VAL A 177 21.17 7.28 -3.67
N PRO A 178 22.19 7.61 -4.50
CA PRO A 178 22.90 6.61 -5.32
C PRO A 178 23.34 5.40 -4.50
N GLY A 179 22.99 4.20 -4.97
CA GLY A 179 23.29 2.94 -4.28
C GLY A 179 22.43 2.64 -3.05
N GLY A 180 21.57 3.57 -2.61
CA GLY A 180 20.65 3.37 -1.50
C GLY A 180 19.41 2.54 -1.87
N TYR A 181 18.67 2.11 -0.84
CA TYR A 181 17.44 1.33 -1.02
C TYR A 181 16.31 2.19 -1.66
N PRO A 182 15.43 1.60 -2.50
CA PRO A 182 15.60 0.32 -3.20
C PRO A 182 16.71 0.40 -4.26
N ILE A 183 17.56 -0.62 -4.33
CA ILE A 183 18.79 -0.59 -5.17
C ILE A 183 18.48 -0.76 -6.66
N ALA A 184 17.56 -1.67 -6.98
CA ALA A 184 17.33 -2.14 -8.36
C ALA A 184 16.44 -1.23 -9.21
N LEU A 185 15.89 -0.15 -8.65
CA LEU A 185 15.01 0.77 -9.40
C LEU A 185 15.83 1.86 -10.10
N GLU A 186 15.55 2.04 -11.38
CA GLU A 186 16.01 3.18 -12.19
C GLU A 186 15.10 4.39 -11.93
N ILE A 187 15.56 5.26 -11.03
CA ILE A 187 14.82 6.42 -10.56
C ILE A 187 15.78 7.61 -10.36
N PRO A 188 15.29 8.85 -10.40
CA PRO A 188 16.02 10.00 -9.90
C PRO A 188 16.47 9.77 -8.45
N ARG A 189 17.71 10.14 -8.14
CA ARG A 189 18.30 10.02 -6.79
C ARG A 189 18.92 11.34 -6.35
N LEU A 190 18.91 11.59 -5.04
CA LEU A 190 19.53 12.76 -4.44
C LEU A 190 21.05 12.57 -4.42
N THR A 191 21.75 13.15 -5.39
CA THR A 191 23.21 13.11 -5.47
C THR A 191 23.85 14.23 -4.63
N PRO A 192 25.15 14.15 -4.27
CA PRO A 192 25.83 15.18 -3.45
C PRO A 192 25.72 16.63 -3.99
N GLY A 193 25.56 16.82 -5.30
CA GLY A 193 25.38 18.15 -5.91
C GLY A 193 23.93 18.58 -6.09
N THR A 194 22.96 17.73 -5.74
CA THR A 194 21.53 18.03 -5.92
C THR A 194 21.00 18.80 -4.71
N ASN A 195 20.37 19.95 -4.95
CA ASN A 195 19.64 20.67 -3.91
C ASN A 195 18.42 19.84 -3.45
N PRO A 196 18.30 19.45 -2.17
CA PRO A 196 17.19 18.62 -1.67
C PRO A 196 15.82 19.26 -1.90
N GLY A 197 15.73 20.59 -1.77
CA GLY A 197 14.47 21.29 -1.97
C GLY A 197 13.99 21.28 -3.42
N ARG A 198 14.92 21.41 -4.39
CA ARG A 198 14.61 21.23 -5.82
C ARG A 198 14.15 19.80 -6.10
N PHE A 199 14.83 18.80 -5.54
CA PHE A 199 14.45 17.39 -5.70
C PHE A 199 13.01 17.15 -5.22
N VAL A 200 12.66 17.63 -4.03
CA VAL A 200 11.29 17.55 -3.49
C VAL A 200 10.30 18.29 -4.37
N ALA A 201 10.64 19.49 -4.85
CA ALA A 201 9.77 20.26 -5.73
C ALA A 201 9.46 19.52 -7.04
N ASP A 202 10.44 18.79 -7.58
CA ASP A 202 10.26 17.99 -8.80
C ASP A 202 9.32 16.80 -8.54
N ARG A 203 9.46 16.08 -7.41
CA ARG A 203 8.51 15.00 -7.02
C ARG A 203 7.07 15.52 -6.92
N ILE A 204 6.88 16.68 -6.28
CA ILE A 204 5.55 17.29 -6.18
C ILE A 204 5.00 17.66 -7.56
N ARG A 205 5.84 18.15 -8.47
CA ARG A 205 5.45 18.49 -9.86
C ARG A 205 5.08 17.26 -10.67
N GLU A 206 5.79 16.15 -10.46
CA GLU A 206 5.53 14.84 -11.07
C GLU A 206 4.22 14.20 -10.59
N GLY A 207 3.74 14.61 -9.42
CA GLY A 207 2.44 14.19 -8.93
C GLY A 207 2.43 13.61 -7.52
N SER A 208 3.51 13.71 -6.75
CA SER A 208 3.49 13.24 -5.36
C SER A 208 2.45 13.99 -4.51
N ASP A 209 1.61 13.24 -3.80
CA ASP A 209 0.65 13.77 -2.83
C ASP A 209 1.29 14.05 -1.46
N TYR A 210 2.41 13.36 -1.19
CA TYR A 210 3.26 13.41 0.00
C TYR A 210 4.65 12.88 -0.37
N ILE A 211 5.64 13.01 0.51
CA ILE A 211 7.04 12.64 0.24
C ILE A 211 7.43 11.45 1.10
N LYS A 212 8.03 10.40 0.50
CA LYS A 212 8.72 9.32 1.24
C LYS A 212 10.22 9.54 1.19
N ILE A 213 10.89 9.30 2.31
CA ILE A 213 12.34 9.42 2.48
C ILE A 213 12.88 8.04 2.84
N VAL A 214 13.96 7.57 2.20
CA VAL A 214 14.54 6.27 2.52
C VAL A 214 15.71 6.42 3.49
N VAL A 215 15.46 6.18 4.78
CA VAL A 215 16.46 6.22 5.85
C VAL A 215 16.86 4.78 6.21
N GLU A 216 17.58 4.14 5.29
CA GLU A 216 18.06 2.75 5.40
C GLU A 216 19.57 2.70 5.19
N ASP A 217 20.33 2.60 6.29
CA ASP A 217 21.79 2.45 6.25
C ASP A 217 22.24 0.98 6.13
N GLY A 218 21.29 0.03 6.16
CA GLY A 218 21.56 -1.38 6.05
C GLY A 218 22.20 -2.00 7.29
N SER A 219 22.24 -1.30 8.43
CA SER A 219 22.85 -1.77 9.68
C SER A 219 22.27 -3.10 10.18
N ILE A 220 20.98 -3.33 9.93
CA ILE A 220 20.26 -4.57 10.30
C ILE A 220 20.37 -5.67 9.25
N ASN A 221 20.82 -5.34 8.04
CA ASN A 221 20.92 -6.26 6.91
C ASN A 221 22.35 -6.27 6.37
N ARG A 222 22.62 -5.47 5.34
CA ARG A 222 23.93 -5.28 4.74
C ARG A 222 24.14 -3.78 4.56
N PRO A 223 25.31 -3.20 4.89
CA PRO A 223 25.56 -1.77 4.77
C PRO A 223 25.17 -1.20 3.40
N LEU A 224 24.45 -0.07 3.41
CA LEU A 224 23.98 0.65 2.23
C LEU A 224 24.20 2.16 2.38
N PRO A 225 24.48 2.88 1.28
CA PRO A 225 24.40 4.33 1.26
C PRO A 225 22.99 4.81 1.64
N THR A 226 22.92 5.85 2.48
CA THR A 226 21.66 6.50 2.85
C THR A 226 21.82 8.01 2.97
N LEU A 227 20.71 8.73 3.15
CA LEU A 227 20.72 10.17 3.36
C LEU A 227 21.39 10.52 4.70
N THR A 228 22.12 11.63 4.74
CA THR A 228 22.61 12.18 6.02
C THR A 228 21.45 12.81 6.81
N PRO A 229 21.57 12.96 8.15
CA PRO A 229 20.54 13.65 8.95
C PRO A 229 20.19 15.05 8.42
N GLN A 230 21.17 15.81 7.94
CA GLN A 230 20.96 17.13 7.35
C GLN A 230 20.15 17.06 6.04
N GLN A 231 20.41 16.05 5.21
CA GLN A 231 19.62 15.84 3.99
C GLN A 231 18.18 15.43 4.32
N VAL A 232 17.98 14.55 5.31
CA VAL A 232 16.64 14.18 5.79
C VAL A 232 15.88 15.41 6.28
N GLN A 233 16.50 16.24 7.13
CA GLN A 233 15.93 17.49 7.62
C GLN A 233 15.56 18.46 6.49
N ALA A 234 16.43 18.66 5.51
CA ALA A 234 16.18 19.53 4.37
C ALA A 234 14.99 19.05 3.52
N VAL A 235 14.86 17.73 3.32
CA VAL A 235 13.74 17.12 2.60
C VAL A 235 12.43 17.30 3.37
N VAL A 236 12.40 17.02 4.68
CA VAL A 236 11.21 17.21 5.52
C VAL A 236 10.79 18.68 5.54
N THR A 237 11.73 19.58 5.78
CA THR A 237 11.48 21.03 5.81
C THR A 237 10.85 21.49 4.49
N THR A 238 11.42 21.11 3.34
CA THR A 238 10.87 21.49 2.04
C THR A 238 9.48 20.89 1.81
N ALA A 239 9.25 19.63 2.21
CA ALA A 239 7.93 19.01 2.10
C ALA A 239 6.88 19.80 2.89
N HIS A 240 7.20 20.21 4.11
CA HIS A 240 6.33 21.00 4.97
C HIS A 240 6.09 22.42 4.44
N GLU A 241 7.12 23.12 3.95
CA GLU A 241 6.98 24.41 3.27
C GLU A 241 6.04 24.33 2.06
N ARG A 242 6.00 23.17 1.39
CA ARG A 242 5.10 22.88 0.27
C ARG A 242 3.78 22.23 0.69
N ARG A 243 3.47 22.23 1.98
CA ARG A 243 2.22 21.70 2.54
C ARG A 243 2.00 20.24 2.15
N ARG A 244 3.05 19.42 2.31
CA ARG A 244 3.04 17.98 2.10
C ARG A 244 3.48 17.27 3.38
N LEU A 245 2.95 16.07 3.60
CA LEU A 245 3.48 15.17 4.62
C LEU A 245 4.82 14.60 4.15
N ALA A 246 5.70 14.31 5.09
CA ALA A 246 6.93 13.57 4.89
C ALA A 246 6.92 12.30 5.74
N VAL A 247 7.07 11.14 5.12
CA VAL A 247 7.15 9.84 5.81
C VAL A 247 8.51 9.20 5.54
N ALA A 248 9.01 8.40 6.49
CA ALA A 248 10.34 7.82 6.38
C ALA A 248 10.30 6.30 6.40
N HIS A 249 10.98 5.67 5.43
CA HIS A 249 11.39 4.28 5.55
C HIS A 249 12.37 4.16 6.71
N ALA A 250 12.05 3.36 7.73
CA ALA A 250 12.91 3.15 8.89
C ALA A 250 12.56 1.84 9.59
N GLU A 251 13.40 0.81 9.41
CA GLU A 251 13.24 -0.51 10.05
C GLU A 251 14.08 -0.67 11.33
N ALA A 252 14.96 0.28 11.60
CA ALA A 252 15.81 0.33 12.79
C ALA A 252 15.53 1.58 13.64
N ILE A 253 15.68 1.48 14.96
CA ILE A 253 15.44 2.59 15.89
C ILE A 253 16.34 3.80 15.55
N ARG A 254 17.59 3.56 15.14
CA ARG A 254 18.50 4.65 14.74
C ARG A 254 17.93 5.47 13.59
N SER A 255 17.46 4.81 12.54
CA SER A 255 16.83 5.46 11.38
C SER A 255 15.57 6.21 11.77
N ALA A 256 14.76 5.61 12.65
CA ALA A 256 13.55 6.22 13.17
C ALA A 256 13.82 7.54 13.90
N LYS A 257 14.84 7.57 14.76
CA LYS A 257 15.27 8.77 15.47
C LYS A 257 15.73 9.87 14.51
N ILE A 258 16.56 9.53 13.51
CA ILE A 258 16.97 10.50 12.48
C ILE A 258 15.76 11.12 11.77
N ALA A 259 14.77 10.30 11.41
CA ALA A 259 13.55 10.79 10.77
C ALA A 259 12.68 11.65 11.70
N MET A 260 12.53 11.25 12.97
CA MET A 260 11.76 11.98 13.98
C MET A 260 12.39 13.33 14.33
N ASP A 261 13.71 13.38 14.48
CA ASP A 261 14.46 14.61 14.75
C ASP A 261 14.37 15.60 13.59
N ALA A 262 14.29 15.09 12.36
CA ALA A 262 14.01 15.89 11.17
C ALA A 262 12.55 16.38 11.08
N GLY A 263 11.64 15.84 11.90
CA GLY A 263 10.22 16.21 11.93
C GLY A 263 9.32 15.39 11.00
N ALA A 264 9.69 14.16 10.64
CA ALA A 264 8.84 13.29 9.81
C ALA A 264 7.47 13.05 10.46
N ASP A 265 6.42 13.11 9.64
CA ASP A 265 5.02 12.92 10.05
C ASP A 265 4.72 11.47 10.41
N GLY A 266 5.40 10.51 9.77
CA GLY A 266 5.18 9.10 9.97
C GLY A 266 6.38 8.22 9.64
N LEU A 267 6.41 7.06 10.29
CA LEU A 267 7.46 6.06 10.16
C LEU A 267 6.90 4.83 9.44
N VAL A 268 7.70 4.28 8.53
CA VAL A 268 7.33 3.22 7.61
C VAL A 268 8.48 2.21 7.56
N HIS A 269 8.69 1.46 8.61
CA HIS A 269 7.94 0.27 8.95
C HIS A 269 7.81 0.32 10.48
N VAL A 270 7.34 -0.74 11.16
CA VAL A 270 7.71 -0.89 12.58
C VAL A 270 9.17 -1.36 12.68
N PHE A 271 9.88 -0.91 13.72
CA PHE A 271 11.27 -1.29 13.92
C PHE A 271 11.37 -2.77 14.31
N ARG A 272 12.40 -3.45 13.79
CA ARG A 272 12.62 -4.89 14.01
C ARG A 272 13.99 -5.23 14.57
N ASP A 273 14.85 -4.23 14.77
CA ASP A 273 16.20 -4.38 15.29
C ASP A 273 16.23 -4.65 16.79
N THR A 274 15.40 -3.95 17.54
CA THR A 274 15.26 -4.15 18.98
C THR A 274 13.88 -3.70 19.45
N GLU A 275 13.52 -4.15 20.65
CA GLU A 275 12.28 -3.72 21.29
C GLU A 275 12.37 -2.26 21.74
N VAL A 276 11.33 -1.47 21.48
CA VAL A 276 11.26 -0.06 21.88
C VAL A 276 11.13 0.06 23.39
N ASP A 277 11.88 1.00 23.98
CA ASP A 277 11.76 1.36 25.38
C ASP A 277 10.63 2.39 25.61
N THR A 278 10.28 2.62 26.88
CA THR A 278 9.22 3.56 27.26
C THR A 278 9.53 5.01 26.85
N ALA A 279 10.81 5.38 26.82
CA ALA A 279 11.23 6.74 26.47
C ALA A 279 10.95 7.01 24.98
N LEU A 280 11.38 6.13 24.09
CA LEU A 280 11.14 6.24 22.66
C LEU A 280 9.65 6.15 22.33
N VAL A 281 8.90 5.26 22.98
CA VAL A 281 7.45 5.16 22.80
C VAL A 281 6.75 6.48 23.17
N SER A 282 7.12 7.08 24.30
CA SER A 282 6.57 8.37 24.74
C SER A 282 6.94 9.48 23.76
N GLU A 283 8.17 9.49 23.26
CA GLU A 283 8.63 10.46 22.28
C GLU A 283 7.83 10.40 20.97
N ILE A 284 7.62 9.19 20.43
CA ILE A 284 6.81 8.99 19.20
C ILE A 284 5.38 9.50 19.41
N ARG A 285 4.77 9.18 20.57
CA ARG A 285 3.43 9.63 20.93
C ARG A 285 3.35 11.15 21.03
N ASP A 286 4.26 11.77 21.76
CA ASP A 286 4.21 13.20 22.08
C ASP A 286 4.47 14.08 20.84
N ARG A 287 5.24 13.57 19.88
CA ARG A 287 5.42 14.19 18.55
C ARG A 287 4.20 14.00 17.64
N GLY A 288 3.27 13.12 17.98
CA GLY A 288 2.10 12.80 17.15
C GLY A 288 2.44 12.07 15.85
N THR A 289 3.62 11.45 15.80
CA THR A 289 4.12 10.65 14.67
C THR A 289 3.34 9.35 14.56
N PHE A 290 2.85 9.01 13.37
CA PHE A 290 2.18 7.73 13.14
C PHE A 290 3.16 6.66 12.68
N VAL A 291 2.81 5.38 12.86
CA VAL A 291 3.61 4.23 12.41
C VAL A 291 2.78 3.36 11.48
N VAL A 292 3.30 3.10 10.27
CA VAL A 292 2.73 2.10 9.37
C VAL A 292 3.42 0.76 9.66
N ALA A 293 2.67 -0.20 10.19
CA ALA A 293 3.26 -1.36 10.86
C ALA A 293 3.93 -2.35 9.90
N THR A 294 3.25 -2.72 8.81
CA THR A 294 3.76 -3.64 7.79
C THR A 294 4.33 -4.96 8.34
N LEU A 295 3.65 -5.55 9.32
CA LEU A 295 4.03 -6.83 9.93
C LEU A 295 4.12 -7.96 8.90
N ALA A 296 3.34 -7.87 7.81
CA ALA A 296 3.43 -8.74 6.63
C ALA A 296 4.84 -8.82 6.01
N VAL A 297 5.69 -7.79 6.16
CA VAL A 297 7.09 -7.83 5.68
C VAL A 297 7.96 -8.77 6.52
N PHE A 298 7.59 -8.97 7.80
CA PHE A 298 8.41 -9.67 8.79
C PHE A 298 7.91 -11.09 9.09
N ASP A 299 6.73 -11.49 8.63
CA ASP A 299 6.07 -12.74 9.01
C ASP A 299 6.50 -13.97 8.18
N CYS A 300 7.31 -13.76 7.15
CA CYS A 300 7.85 -14.80 6.27
C CYS A 300 6.81 -15.65 5.54
N GLY A 301 5.64 -15.07 5.25
CA GLY A 301 4.58 -15.73 4.50
C GLY A 301 3.67 -16.61 5.35
N LEU A 302 3.72 -16.49 6.68
CA LEU A 302 2.77 -17.15 7.59
C LEU A 302 1.33 -16.78 7.23
N GLY A 303 1.00 -15.48 7.20
CA GLY A 303 -0.36 -15.05 6.84
C GLY A 303 -0.72 -15.36 5.39
N ALA A 304 0.25 -15.55 4.50
CA ALA A 304 -0.04 -16.02 3.13
C ALA A 304 -0.58 -17.45 3.12
N ASN A 305 -0.06 -18.34 3.97
CA ASN A 305 -0.54 -19.71 4.09
C ASN A 305 -1.99 -19.74 4.57
N ASP A 306 -2.32 -18.93 5.59
CA ASP A 306 -3.66 -18.86 6.17
C ASP A 306 -4.68 -18.35 5.14
N LEU A 307 -4.33 -17.30 4.38
CA LEU A 307 -5.19 -16.76 3.32
C LEU A 307 -5.42 -17.76 2.17
N LEU A 308 -4.42 -18.58 1.84
CA LEU A 308 -4.54 -19.61 0.80
C LEU A 308 -5.39 -20.80 1.27
N ALA A 309 -5.44 -21.08 2.57
CA ALA A 309 -6.20 -22.18 3.16
C ALA A 309 -7.65 -21.80 3.47
N ASP A 310 -7.96 -20.51 3.63
CA ASP A 310 -9.31 -20.04 3.96
C ASP A 310 -10.24 -19.97 2.73
N GLU A 311 -11.19 -20.90 2.62
CA GLU A 311 -12.17 -20.97 1.53
C GLU A 311 -13.00 -19.68 1.35
N ARG A 312 -13.18 -18.90 2.42
CA ARG A 312 -13.91 -17.61 2.39
C ARG A 312 -13.16 -16.56 1.58
N VAL A 313 -11.85 -16.73 1.44
CA VAL A 313 -10.93 -15.81 0.76
C VAL A 313 -10.45 -16.41 -0.55
N ALA A 314 -10.00 -17.67 -0.54
CA ALA A 314 -9.33 -18.33 -1.64
C ALA A 314 -10.13 -18.32 -2.95
N THR A 315 -11.47 -18.38 -2.85
CA THR A 315 -12.40 -18.34 -4.00
C THR A 315 -12.43 -17.01 -4.75
N TYR A 316 -11.91 -15.93 -4.16
CA TYR A 316 -11.85 -14.59 -4.77
C TYR A 316 -10.46 -14.18 -5.24
N LEU A 317 -9.44 -15.02 -5.00
CA LEU A 317 -8.08 -14.72 -5.41
C LEU A 317 -7.91 -14.83 -6.93
N SER A 318 -7.22 -13.87 -7.54
CA SER A 318 -6.75 -14.00 -8.92
C SER A 318 -5.58 -14.99 -8.98
N GLU A 319 -5.30 -15.53 -10.17
CA GLU A 319 -4.14 -16.42 -10.39
C GLU A 319 -2.83 -15.71 -10.02
N ALA A 320 -2.71 -14.42 -10.35
CA ALA A 320 -1.55 -13.59 -9.99
C ALA A 320 -1.41 -13.45 -8.46
N GLN A 321 -2.50 -13.21 -7.73
CA GLN A 321 -2.47 -13.16 -6.27
C GLN A 321 -2.06 -14.50 -5.67
N ILE A 322 -2.57 -15.63 -6.19
CA ILE A 322 -2.17 -16.97 -5.74
C ILE A 322 -0.68 -17.19 -5.95
N ALA A 323 -0.15 -16.82 -7.12
CA ALA A 323 1.27 -16.96 -7.43
C ALA A 323 2.15 -16.15 -6.44
N THR A 324 1.82 -14.89 -6.20
CA THR A 324 2.57 -14.03 -5.28
C THR A 324 2.46 -14.50 -3.83
N LEU A 325 1.26 -14.93 -3.38
CA LEU A 325 1.06 -15.50 -2.04
C LEU A 325 1.80 -16.82 -1.84
N LYS A 326 2.07 -17.60 -2.90
CA LYS A 326 2.89 -18.82 -2.83
C LYS A 326 4.40 -18.55 -2.88
N SER A 327 4.81 -17.39 -3.39
CA SER A 327 6.22 -17.01 -3.43
C SER A 327 6.76 -16.70 -2.03
N ARG A 328 8.05 -16.94 -1.79
CA ARG A 328 8.70 -16.73 -0.49
C ARG A 328 9.97 -15.91 -0.69
N ASN A 329 10.20 -14.95 0.20
CA ASN A 329 11.46 -14.22 0.25
C ASN A 329 12.50 -15.03 1.06
N PRO A 330 13.59 -15.53 0.45
CA PRO A 330 14.62 -16.27 1.18
C PRO A 330 15.28 -15.45 2.29
N GLY A 331 15.29 -14.12 2.16
CA GLY A 331 15.84 -13.20 3.15
C GLY A 331 15.02 -13.09 4.43
N CYS A 332 13.76 -13.54 4.45
CA CYS A 332 12.92 -13.39 5.63
C CYS A 332 13.33 -14.32 6.79
N GLN A 333 13.84 -15.51 6.48
CA GLN A 333 14.26 -16.48 7.49
C GLN A 333 15.61 -16.15 8.16
N ARG A 334 16.23 -15.01 7.81
CA ARG A 334 17.56 -14.64 8.31
C ARG A 334 17.59 -14.41 9.81
N ASN A 335 16.49 -13.93 10.40
CA ASN A 335 16.38 -13.79 11.84
C ASN A 335 14.93 -14.03 12.30
N PRO A 336 14.64 -15.14 13.00
CA PRO A 336 13.30 -15.44 13.47
C PRO A 336 12.79 -14.45 14.53
N ASP A 337 13.67 -13.71 15.21
CA ASP A 337 13.27 -12.71 16.20
C ASP A 337 12.67 -11.45 15.59
N TRP A 338 12.94 -11.13 14.32
CA TRP A 338 12.43 -9.90 13.71
C TRP A 338 10.91 -9.79 13.74
N HIS A 339 10.22 -10.90 13.46
CA HIS A 339 8.76 -10.92 13.54
C HIS A 339 8.28 -10.68 14.98
N ARG A 340 8.90 -11.37 15.95
CA ARG A 340 8.57 -11.26 17.37
C ARG A 340 8.79 -9.83 17.89
N ILE A 341 9.94 -9.23 17.58
CA ILE A 341 10.29 -7.86 17.95
C ILE A 341 9.32 -6.86 17.32
N ALA A 342 9.01 -7.01 16.03
CA ALA A 342 8.07 -6.15 15.33
C ALA A 342 6.66 -6.20 15.95
N MET A 343 6.17 -7.41 16.27
CA MET A 343 4.90 -7.63 16.96
C MET A 343 4.87 -6.97 18.35
N GLU A 344 5.93 -7.15 19.14
CA GLU A 344 6.06 -6.54 20.46
C GLU A 344 6.13 -5.01 20.38
N ASN A 345 6.82 -4.46 19.39
CA ASN A 345 6.89 -3.03 19.14
C ASN A 345 5.52 -2.45 18.77
N VAL A 346 4.75 -3.12 17.91
CA VAL A 346 3.36 -2.71 17.62
C VAL A 346 2.51 -2.71 18.89
N ARG A 347 2.62 -3.76 19.73
CA ARG A 347 1.90 -3.83 21.00
C ARG A 347 2.24 -2.65 21.92
N ARG A 348 3.53 -2.36 22.14
CA ARG A 348 4.00 -1.28 23.01
C ARG A 348 3.56 0.10 22.51
N LEU A 349 3.74 0.36 21.22
CA LEU A 349 3.34 1.62 20.59
C LEU A 349 1.84 1.84 20.69
N HIS A 350 1.03 0.82 20.36
CA HIS A 350 -0.43 0.90 20.45
C HIS A 350 -0.91 1.10 21.89
N ALA A 351 -0.33 0.37 22.86
CA ALA A 351 -0.69 0.51 24.27
C ALA A 351 -0.45 1.94 24.81
N ALA A 352 0.54 2.65 24.26
CA ALA A 352 0.81 4.05 24.59
C ALA A 352 -0.02 5.07 23.82
N GLY A 353 -0.89 4.62 22.90
CA GLY A 353 -1.74 5.50 22.09
C GLY A 353 -1.06 6.07 20.85
N VAL A 354 0.08 5.53 20.41
CA VAL A 354 0.70 5.90 19.13
C VAL A 354 -0.26 5.52 17.98
N PRO A 355 -0.52 6.40 17.01
CA PRO A 355 -1.35 6.05 15.86
C PRO A 355 -0.69 4.97 14.99
N ILE A 356 -1.24 3.76 15.03
CA ILE A 356 -0.84 2.65 14.15
C ILE A 356 -1.75 2.61 12.91
N LEU A 357 -1.14 2.49 11.74
CA LEU A 357 -1.81 2.33 10.46
C LEU A 357 -1.53 0.95 9.85
N THR A 358 -2.56 0.32 9.31
CA THR A 358 -2.42 -0.91 8.51
C THR A 358 -1.71 -0.59 7.22
N GLY A 359 -0.62 -1.29 6.92
CA GLY A 359 0.04 -1.30 5.61
C GLY A 359 0.59 -2.69 5.34
N THR A 360 0.69 -3.11 4.07
CA THR A 360 1.14 -4.48 3.73
C THR A 360 2.47 -4.56 3.00
N ASP A 361 2.89 -3.44 2.42
CA ASP A 361 4.02 -3.31 1.50
C ASP A 361 3.86 -4.15 0.22
N THR A 362 2.61 -4.41 -0.19
CA THR A 362 2.33 -5.26 -1.35
C THR A 362 2.61 -4.55 -2.68
N PRO A 363 3.18 -5.23 -3.70
CA PRO A 363 3.51 -6.65 -3.73
C PRO A 363 4.96 -6.90 -3.30
N LEU A 364 5.08 -7.77 -2.32
CA LEU A 364 6.28 -8.51 -1.97
C LEU A 364 5.99 -10.00 -1.95
N ALA A 365 7.04 -10.82 -1.96
CA ALA A 365 6.86 -12.26 -1.88
C ALA A 365 6.07 -12.65 -0.62
N GLY A 366 4.96 -13.38 -0.80
CA GLY A 366 4.04 -13.74 0.28
C GLY A 366 2.95 -12.70 0.57
N THR A 367 2.79 -11.66 -0.25
CA THR A 367 1.72 -10.66 -0.10
C THR A 367 0.93 -10.46 -1.39
N ALA A 368 -0.31 -9.98 -1.30
CA ALA A 368 -1.19 -9.74 -2.44
C ALA A 368 -2.17 -8.61 -2.16
N HIS A 369 -2.50 -7.83 -3.21
CA HIS A 369 -3.25 -6.58 -3.04
C HIS A 369 -4.65 -6.87 -2.52
N GLY A 370 -5.12 -6.04 -1.58
CA GLY A 370 -6.42 -6.23 -0.93
C GLY A 370 -6.36 -7.28 0.17
N VAL A 371 -6.16 -8.54 -0.22
CA VAL A 371 -6.29 -9.68 0.69
C VAL A 371 -5.30 -9.67 1.84
N SER A 372 -4.05 -9.22 1.62
CA SER A 372 -3.04 -9.16 2.69
C SER A 372 -3.37 -8.17 3.81
N VAL A 373 -4.28 -7.21 3.58
CA VAL A 373 -4.79 -6.33 4.64
C VAL A 373 -5.54 -7.13 5.70
N LEU A 374 -6.24 -8.21 5.32
CA LEU A 374 -6.99 -9.05 6.25
C LEU A 374 -6.05 -9.72 7.26
N ALA A 375 -4.98 -10.35 6.76
CA ALA A 375 -3.96 -10.95 7.60
C ALA A 375 -3.23 -9.90 8.46
N GLU A 376 -2.96 -8.70 7.92
CA GLU A 376 -2.32 -7.63 8.67
C GLU A 376 -3.18 -7.14 9.84
N VAL A 377 -4.49 -6.98 9.63
CA VAL A 377 -5.44 -6.64 10.70
C VAL A 377 -5.51 -7.76 11.74
N GLU A 378 -5.52 -9.02 11.33
CA GLU A 378 -5.52 -10.16 12.24
C GLU A 378 -4.25 -10.18 13.12
N ARG A 379 -3.08 -9.88 12.57
CA ARG A 379 -1.83 -9.76 13.34
C ARG A 379 -1.92 -8.72 14.44
N PHE A 380 -2.64 -7.61 14.24
CA PHE A 380 -2.84 -6.63 15.31
C PHE A 380 -3.62 -7.21 16.49
N THR A 381 -4.54 -8.14 16.26
CA THR A 381 -5.22 -8.83 17.36
C THR A 381 -4.26 -9.74 18.13
N SER A 382 -3.40 -10.46 17.42
CA SER A 382 -2.30 -11.24 18.01
C SER A 382 -1.27 -10.36 18.75
N ALA A 383 -1.12 -9.10 18.34
CA ALA A 383 -0.33 -8.08 19.04
C ALA A 383 -1.09 -7.40 20.20
N GLY A 384 -2.24 -7.93 20.63
CA GLY A 384 -2.98 -7.48 21.81
C GLY A 384 -4.02 -6.38 21.56
N MET A 385 -4.33 -6.03 20.30
CA MET A 385 -5.46 -5.17 20.00
C MET A 385 -6.78 -5.94 20.10
N THR A 386 -7.85 -5.27 20.54
CA THR A 386 -9.21 -5.80 20.29
C THR A 386 -9.53 -5.79 18.79
N ALA A 387 -10.45 -6.63 18.33
CA ALA A 387 -10.89 -6.64 16.93
C ALA A 387 -11.36 -5.25 16.45
N GLN A 388 -12.02 -4.48 17.32
CA GLN A 388 -12.45 -3.11 17.03
C GLN A 388 -11.26 -2.16 16.82
N GLN A 389 -10.22 -2.26 17.65
CA GLN A 389 -9.01 -1.45 17.50
C GLN A 389 -8.23 -1.84 16.24
N ALA A 390 -8.08 -3.14 15.98
CA ALA A 390 -7.42 -3.65 14.77
C ALA A 390 -8.14 -3.24 13.48
N LEU A 391 -9.48 -3.29 13.44
CA LEU A 391 -10.25 -2.77 12.32
C LEU A 391 -10.08 -1.25 12.15
N ALA A 392 -10.04 -0.52 13.28
CA ALA A 392 -9.87 0.93 13.25
C ALA A 392 -8.53 1.36 12.65
N THR A 393 -7.44 0.58 12.75
CA THR A 393 -6.16 0.93 12.11
C THR A 393 -6.29 0.98 10.58
N ALA A 394 -7.03 0.04 9.98
CA ALA A 394 -7.28 -0.01 8.55
C ALA A 394 -8.28 1.04 8.06
N ASN A 395 -9.17 1.56 8.91
CA ASN A 395 -10.05 2.69 8.54
C ASN A 395 -9.38 4.06 8.76
N ARG A 396 -8.55 4.19 9.81
CA ARG A 396 -7.80 5.42 10.13
C ARG A 396 -6.74 5.76 9.09
N SER A 397 -6.22 4.77 8.34
CA SER A 397 -5.30 5.03 7.22
C SER A 397 -5.88 5.98 6.17
N ARG A 398 -7.20 5.96 5.94
CA ARG A 398 -7.88 6.94 5.05
C ARG A 398 -8.13 8.28 5.73
N ALA A 399 -8.78 8.26 6.90
CA ALA A 399 -9.23 9.46 7.58
C ALA A 399 -8.07 10.27 8.18
N GLY A 400 -7.10 9.62 8.80
CA GLY A 400 -5.90 10.23 9.39
C GLY A 400 -4.93 10.77 8.34
N PHE A 401 -4.78 10.07 7.21
CA PHE A 401 -3.92 10.54 6.13
C PHE A 401 -4.56 11.69 5.34
N SER A 402 -5.81 11.55 4.88
CA SER A 402 -6.49 12.62 4.14
C SER A 402 -6.68 13.87 5.00
N SER A 403 -7.10 13.75 6.27
CA SER A 403 -7.27 14.93 7.15
C SER A 403 -5.95 15.64 7.44
N ARG A 404 -4.83 14.91 7.59
CA ARG A 404 -3.50 15.51 7.77
C ARG A 404 -2.95 16.15 6.49
N VAL A 405 -3.25 15.56 5.33
CA VAL A 405 -2.95 16.18 4.03
C VAL A 405 -3.78 17.45 3.82
N ASP A 406 -5.06 17.41 4.16
CA ASP A 406 -5.99 18.53 3.97
C ASP A 406 -5.73 19.66 4.98
N SER A 407 -5.44 19.35 6.25
CA SER A 407 -5.12 20.34 7.28
C SER A 407 -3.83 21.10 6.97
N ARG A 408 -2.81 20.43 6.42
CA ARG A 408 -1.60 21.12 5.95
C ARG A 408 -1.84 21.99 4.71
N ARG A 409 -2.85 21.67 3.88
CA ARG A 409 -3.18 22.46 2.68
C ARG A 409 -4.04 23.68 2.98
N ALA A 410 -4.80 23.68 4.07
CA ALA A 410 -5.61 24.81 4.51
C ALA A 410 -4.74 26.08 4.71
N PRO A 411 -5.23 27.28 4.36
CA PRO A 411 -4.58 28.51 4.80
C PRO A 411 -4.61 28.57 6.33
N GLN A 412 -3.48 28.85 6.97
CA GLN A 412 -3.49 29.27 8.37
C GLN A 412 -4.13 30.66 8.39
N HIS A 413 -5.26 30.79 9.09
CA HIS A 413 -5.99 32.04 9.27
C HIS A 413 -5.27 32.97 10.26
#